data_AF-A0A1B3JI09-F1
#
_entry.id   AF-A0A1B3JI09-F1
#
_cell.length_a   1.000
_cell.length_b   1.000
_cell.length_c   1.000
_cell.angle_alpha   90.00
_cell.angle_beta   90.00
_cell.angle_gamma   90.00
#
_symmetry.space_group_name_H-M   'P 1'
#
loop_
_entity.id
_entity.type
_entity.pdbx_description
1 polymer ?
#
loop_
_entity_poly.entity_id
_entity_poly.type
_entity_poly.pdbx_seq_one_letter_code
_entity_poly.pdbx_strand_id
1 'polypeptide(L)'
;MIAFVKSLKTWLESTALSDGFIVQLYQWEDRGGSTPYLVIQPDGGSVQIPDHSNEHYFLLSLIADKSTGYAIESKAREIMEAILANPITEFGYLECTGGLPMPIFTTDNRMVLRLSLRLINTQIE
;
A
#
# COMPACT_ATOMS: atom_id res chain seq x y z
N MET A 1 -17.08 6.39 10.77
CA MET A 1 -15.75 5.76 10.82
C MET A 1 -15.39 5.31 9.40
N ILE A 2 -14.59 6.10 8.68
CA ILE A 2 -14.05 5.66 7.39
C ILE A 2 -12.99 4.59 7.68
N ALA A 3 -13.04 3.46 6.98
CA ALA A 3 -12.00 2.44 7.10
C ALA A 3 -10.71 2.96 6.44
N PHE A 4 -9.61 3.08 7.18
CA PHE A 4 -8.34 3.65 6.67
C PHE A 4 -7.80 2.97 5.41
N VAL A 5 -8.10 1.68 5.23
CA VAL A 5 -7.83 0.93 3.99
C VAL A 5 -8.48 1.58 2.77
N LYS A 6 -9.71 2.11 2.93
CA LYS A 6 -10.40 2.85 1.87
C LYS A 6 -9.76 4.22 1.63
N SER A 7 -9.34 4.93 2.67
CA SER A 7 -8.64 6.22 2.52
C SER A 7 -7.34 6.07 1.74
N LEU A 8 -6.54 5.05 2.08
CA LEU A 8 -5.31 4.74 1.35
C LEU A 8 -5.60 4.37 -0.12
N LYS A 9 -6.64 3.57 -0.37
CA LYS A 9 -7.09 3.29 -1.74
C LYS A 9 -7.42 4.58 -2.51
N THR A 10 -8.27 5.43 -1.94
CA THR A 10 -8.69 6.67 -2.58
C THR A 10 -7.51 7.60 -2.86
N TRP A 11 -6.52 7.64 -1.97
CA TRP A 11 -5.30 8.41 -2.19
C TRP A 11 -4.42 7.85 -3.30
N LEU A 12 -4.26 6.54 -3.39
CA LEU A 12 -3.53 5.91 -4.50
C LEU A 12 -4.20 6.17 -5.86
N GLU A 13 -5.53 6.18 -5.88
CA GLU A 13 -6.31 6.50 -7.08
C GLU A 13 -6.23 7.98 -7.45
N SER A 14 -6.33 8.90 -6.48
CA SER A 14 -6.29 10.34 -6.76
C SER A 14 -4.91 10.83 -7.20
N THR A 15 -3.85 10.10 -6.84
CA THR A 15 -2.46 10.38 -7.22
C THR A 15 -1.99 9.58 -8.43
N ALA A 16 -2.88 8.79 -9.06
CA ALA A 16 -2.55 7.90 -10.18
C ALA A 16 -1.48 6.83 -9.86
N LEU A 17 -1.17 6.61 -8.58
CA LEU A 17 -0.21 5.59 -8.14
C LEU A 17 -0.73 4.16 -8.31
N SER A 18 -2.04 3.98 -8.49
CA SER A 18 -2.65 2.68 -8.80
C SER A 18 -2.92 2.45 -10.29
N ASP A 19 -2.55 3.38 -11.18
CA ASP A 19 -2.87 3.27 -12.60
C ASP A 19 -2.22 2.04 -13.25
N GLY A 20 -3.04 1.28 -13.99
CA GLY A 20 -2.62 0.03 -14.62
C GLY A 20 -2.62 -1.19 -13.68
N PHE A 21 -3.04 -1.04 -12.42
CA PHE A 21 -3.17 -2.13 -11.45
C PHE A 21 -4.63 -2.49 -11.17
N ILE A 22 -4.88 -3.77 -10.90
CA ILE A 22 -6.13 -4.22 -10.27
C ILE A 22 -5.99 -4.00 -8.77
N VAL A 23 -6.70 -3.01 -8.22
CA VAL A 23 -6.69 -2.72 -6.79
C VAL A 23 -7.63 -3.66 -6.04
N GLN A 24 -7.10 -4.34 -5.02
CA GLN A 24 -7.86 -5.23 -4.13
C GLN A 24 -7.63 -4.86 -2.66
N LEU A 25 -8.61 -5.18 -1.83
CA LEU A 25 -8.55 -4.91 -0.39
C LEU A 25 -8.53 -6.23 0.39
N TYR A 26 -7.79 -6.23 1.50
CA TYR A 26 -7.70 -7.31 2.50
C TYR A 26 -7.03 -8.60 2.05
N GLN A 27 -7.33 -9.09 0.86
CA GLN A 27 -6.76 -10.31 0.31
C GLN A 27 -6.50 -10.19 -1.18
N TRP A 28 -5.47 -10.90 -1.64
CA TRP A 28 -5.23 -11.09 -3.05
C TRP A 28 -6.08 -12.24 -3.57
N GLU A 29 -6.85 -11.97 -4.62
CA GLU A 29 -7.56 -12.97 -5.41
C GLU A 29 -7.04 -12.88 -6.86
N ASP A 30 -6.33 -13.91 -7.30
CA ASP A 30 -5.83 -13.96 -8.67
C ASP A 30 -7.00 -14.18 -9.64
N ARG A 31 -7.24 -13.18 -10.51
CA ARG A 31 -8.24 -13.23 -11.58
C ARG A 31 -7.66 -13.72 -12.91
N GLY A 32 -6.40 -14.15 -12.91
CA GLY A 32 -5.65 -14.48 -14.11
C GLY A 32 -5.25 -13.26 -14.93
N GLY A 33 -4.58 -13.51 -16.07
CA GLY A 33 -4.07 -12.47 -16.94
C GLY A 33 -2.77 -11.82 -16.46
N SER A 34 -2.31 -10.84 -17.23
CA SER A 34 -1.00 -10.18 -17.07
C SER A 34 -1.05 -8.84 -16.37
N THR A 35 -2.24 -8.37 -16.02
CA THR A 35 -2.41 -7.10 -15.31
C THR A 35 -1.92 -7.25 -13.87
N PRO A 36 -1.04 -6.37 -13.38
CA PRO A 36 -0.53 -6.47 -12.02
C PRO A 36 -1.61 -6.08 -11.00
N TYR A 37 -1.43 -6.52 -9.75
CA TYR A 37 -2.32 -6.24 -8.63
C TYR A 37 -1.65 -5.33 -7.61
N LEU A 38 -2.48 -4.50 -6.99
CA LEU A 38 -2.11 -3.72 -5.81
C LEU A 38 -3.09 -4.10 -4.71
N VAL A 39 -2.59 -4.71 -3.64
CA VAL A 39 -3.42 -5.25 -2.56
C VAL A 39 -3.11 -4.52 -1.26
N ILE A 40 -4.14 -3.91 -0.69
CA ILE A 40 -4.03 -3.13 0.55
C ILE A 40 -4.56 -3.97 1.71
N GLN A 41 -3.70 -4.28 2.67
CA GLN A 41 -4.05 -5.09 3.83
C GLN A 41 -3.75 -4.30 5.10
N PRO A 42 -4.65 -4.30 6.10
CA PRO A 42 -4.31 -3.80 7.43
C PRO A 42 -3.30 -4.74 8.09
N ASP A 43 -2.30 -4.19 8.77
CA ASP A 43 -1.23 -4.92 9.45
C ASP A 43 -1.21 -4.58 10.96
N GLY A 44 -2.40 -4.44 11.54
CA GLY A 44 -2.57 -4.02 12.92
C GLY A 44 -2.42 -2.51 13.12
N GLY A 45 -2.04 -2.12 14.33
CA GLY A 45 -1.94 -0.71 14.73
C GLY A 45 -1.68 -0.56 16.23
N SER A 46 -1.56 0.69 16.67
CA SER A 46 -1.44 1.01 18.09
C SER A 46 -2.77 0.80 18.81
N VAL A 47 -2.71 0.84 20.15
CA VAL A 47 -3.90 0.92 21.01
C VAL A 47 -4.76 2.08 20.53
N GLN A 48 -6.08 1.84 20.45
CA GLN A 48 -7.06 2.84 20.04
C GLN A 48 -7.59 3.54 21.28
N ILE A 49 -7.03 4.71 21.59
CA ILE A 49 -7.48 5.53 22.73
C ILE A 49 -8.26 6.73 22.16
N PRO A 50 -9.46 7.04 22.69
CA PRO A 50 -10.17 8.27 22.33
C PRO A 50 -9.28 9.49 22.54
N ASP A 51 -9.42 10.50 21.67
CA ASP A 51 -8.74 11.79 21.76
C ASP A 51 -7.19 11.74 21.75
N HIS A 52 -6.62 10.60 21.37
CA HIS A 52 -5.19 10.43 21.15
C HIS A 52 -4.89 10.03 19.70
N SER A 53 -3.67 10.37 19.27
CA SER A 53 -3.14 9.91 17.99
C SER A 53 -3.00 8.39 18.01
N ASN A 54 -3.54 7.75 16.98
CA ASN A 54 -3.47 6.31 16.79
C ASN A 54 -2.72 5.99 15.50
N GLU A 55 -2.04 4.86 15.52
CA GLU A 55 -1.25 4.37 14.41
C GLU A 55 -1.94 3.19 13.74
N HIS A 56 -1.93 3.19 12.42
CA HIS A 56 -2.46 2.11 11.60
C HIS A 56 -1.36 1.64 10.66
N TYR A 57 -1.04 0.35 10.73
CA TYR A 57 -0.06 -0.24 9.82
C TYR A 57 -0.78 -0.85 8.62
N PHE A 58 -0.14 -0.79 7.46
CA PHE A 58 -0.61 -1.43 6.23
C PHE A 58 0.50 -2.22 5.57
N LEU A 59 0.10 -3.32 4.98
CA LEU A 59 0.89 -4.05 4.00
C LEU A 59 0.33 -3.74 2.61
N LEU A 60 1.14 -3.07 1.79
CA LEU A 60 0.83 -2.78 0.40
C LEU A 60 1.58 -3.77 -0.49
N SER A 61 0.87 -4.79 -0.97
CA SER A 61 1.45 -5.82 -1.83
C SER A 61 1.28 -5.45 -3.31
N LEU A 62 2.39 -5.34 -4.04
CA LEU A 62 2.40 -5.24 -5.49
C LEU A 62 2.72 -6.63 -6.06
N ILE A 63 1.88 -7.11 -6.97
CA ILE A 63 1.93 -8.49 -7.47
C ILE A 63 1.90 -8.46 -8.99
N ALA A 64 2.82 -9.15 -9.64
CA ALA A 64 2.86 -9.25 -11.10
C ALA A 64 3.38 -10.60 -11.56
N ASP A 65 3.24 -10.87 -12.85
CA ASP A 65 3.94 -11.99 -13.47
C ASP A 65 5.46 -11.82 -13.36
N LYS A 66 6.17 -12.95 -13.29
CA LYS A 66 7.64 -12.95 -13.29
C LYS A 66 8.24 -12.18 -14.47
N SER A 67 7.61 -12.22 -15.65
CA SER A 67 8.08 -11.50 -16.84
C SER A 67 7.93 -9.98 -16.74
N THR A 68 7.00 -9.50 -15.90
CA THR A 68 6.71 -8.07 -15.70
C THR A 68 7.12 -7.57 -14.31
N GLY A 69 7.92 -8.35 -13.57
CA GLY A 69 8.38 -8.04 -12.21
C GLY A 69 9.10 -6.70 -12.05
N TYR A 70 9.83 -6.24 -13.07
CA TYR A 70 10.46 -4.92 -13.07
C TYR A 70 9.45 -3.77 -12.97
N ALA A 71 8.23 -3.95 -13.50
CA ALA A 71 7.20 -2.92 -13.45
C ALA A 71 6.71 -2.65 -12.02
N ILE A 72 6.56 -3.70 -11.21
CA ILE A 72 6.15 -3.55 -9.81
C ILE A 72 7.27 -3.01 -8.93
N GLU A 73 8.54 -3.27 -9.26
CA GLU A 73 9.66 -2.65 -8.57
C GLU A 73 9.69 -1.14 -8.80
N SER A 74 9.60 -0.72 -10.06
CA SER A 74 9.55 0.70 -10.42
C SER A 74 8.38 1.40 -9.74
N LYS A 75 7.19 0.77 -9.77
CA LYS A 75 6.00 1.33 -9.13
C LYS A 75 6.13 1.40 -7.60
N ALA A 76 6.74 0.39 -6.96
CA ALA A 76 6.99 0.42 -5.53
C ALA A 76 7.89 1.61 -5.14
N ARG A 77 8.95 1.87 -5.92
CA ARG A 77 9.82 3.05 -5.70
C ARG A 77 9.06 4.36 -5.89
N GLU A 78 8.26 4.46 -6.95
CA GLU A 78 7.43 5.65 -7.23
C GLU A 78 6.45 5.94 -6.08
N ILE A 79 5.81 4.91 -5.52
CA ILE A 79 4.93 5.06 -4.35
C ILE A 79 5.71 5.55 -3.14
N MET A 80 6.88 4.96 -2.86
CA MET A 80 7.74 5.41 -1.75
C MET A 80 8.18 6.87 -1.92
N GLU A 81 8.58 7.26 -3.14
CA GLU A 81 8.99 8.63 -3.46
C GLU A 81 7.83 9.61 -3.31
N ALA A 82 6.62 9.23 -3.73
CA ALA A 82 5.42 10.06 -3.56
C ALA A 82 5.07 10.29 -2.09
N ILE A 83 5.16 9.24 -1.25
CA ILE A 83 4.96 9.35 0.20
C ILE A 83 6.04 10.24 0.83
N LEU A 84 7.30 10.05 0.46
CA LEU A 84 8.41 10.87 0.98
C LEU A 84 8.31 12.35 0.56
N ALA A 85 7.85 12.62 -0.65
CA ALA A 85 7.67 13.98 -1.16
C ALA A 85 6.49 14.71 -0.50
N ASN A 86 5.42 13.98 -0.18
CA ASN A 86 4.24 14.54 0.49
C ASN A 86 3.65 13.56 1.53
N PRO A 87 4.20 13.53 2.75
CA PRO A 87 3.78 12.58 3.78
C PRO A 87 2.47 12.98 4.48
N ILE A 88 2.01 14.23 4.33
CA ILE A 88 0.76 14.71 4.95
C ILE A 88 -0.38 14.52 3.94
N THR A 89 -1.29 13.60 4.26
CA THR A 89 -2.49 13.34 3.46
C THR A 89 -3.73 13.87 4.18
N GLU A 90 -4.87 13.89 3.47
CA GLU A 90 -6.16 14.29 4.07
C GLU A 90 -6.61 13.37 5.22
N PHE A 91 -5.98 12.20 5.37
CA PHE A 91 -6.36 11.18 6.36
C PHE A 91 -5.26 10.92 7.41
N GLY A 92 -4.21 11.74 7.43
CA GLY A 92 -3.16 11.70 8.45
C GLY A 92 -1.75 11.80 7.87
N TYR A 93 -0.75 11.51 8.71
CA TYR A 93 0.65 11.44 8.29
C TYR A 93 0.98 10.00 7.86
N LEU A 94 1.34 9.81 6.59
CA LEU A 94 1.68 8.53 5.98
C LEU A 94 3.20 8.41 5.79
N GLU A 95 3.77 7.29 6.21
CA GLU A 95 5.19 6.98 6.00
C GLU A 95 5.42 5.53 5.58
N CYS A 96 6.52 5.30 4.85
CA CYS A 96 7.06 3.96 4.65
C CYS A 96 7.93 3.59 5.86
N THR A 97 7.63 2.46 6.50
CA THR A 97 8.40 2.00 7.67
C THR A 97 9.67 1.23 7.30
N GLY A 98 9.86 0.94 6.01
CA GLY A 98 11.02 0.24 5.49
C GLY A 98 11.39 0.68 4.06
N GLY A 99 12.53 0.17 3.60
CA GLY A 99 12.98 0.33 2.21
C GLY A 99 12.26 -0.60 1.23
N LEU A 100 12.73 -0.62 -0.02
CA LEU A 100 12.25 -1.58 -1.01
C LEU A 100 12.56 -3.01 -0.52
N PRO A 101 11.55 -3.89 -0.37
CA PRO A 101 11.71 -5.23 0.18
C PRO A 101 12.31 -6.19 -0.85
N MET A 102 12.81 -7.34 -0.37
CA MET A 102 13.13 -8.47 -1.24
C MET A 102 11.85 -9.02 -1.90
N PRO A 103 11.90 -9.40 -3.19
CA PRO A 103 10.76 -10.03 -3.83
C PRO A 103 10.52 -11.45 -3.32
N ILE A 104 9.24 -11.79 -3.16
CA ILE A 104 8.77 -13.14 -2.83
C ILE A 104 8.14 -13.72 -4.09
N PHE A 105 8.47 -14.97 -4.42
CA PHE A 105 7.88 -15.66 -5.56
C PHE A 105 6.88 -16.69 -5.08
N THR A 106 5.69 -16.68 -5.68
CA THR A 106 4.65 -17.68 -5.44
C THR A 106 4.93 -18.94 -6.27
N THR A 107 4.24 -20.05 -5.95
CA THR A 107 4.38 -21.33 -6.66
C THR A 107 3.99 -21.25 -8.13
N ASP A 108 3.08 -20.34 -8.48
CA ASP A 108 2.62 -20.01 -9.82
C ASP A 108 3.49 -18.95 -10.52
N ASN A 109 4.69 -18.66 -9.98
CA ASN A 109 5.66 -17.69 -10.53
C ASN A 109 5.14 -16.23 -10.59
N ARG A 110 4.30 -15.80 -9.65
CA ARG A 110 4.04 -14.37 -9.44
C ARG A 110 5.15 -13.80 -8.56
N MET A 111 5.62 -12.61 -8.91
CA MET A 111 6.52 -11.82 -8.08
C MET A 111 5.69 -10.91 -7.18
N VAL A 112 6.01 -10.90 -5.88
CA VAL A 112 5.32 -10.12 -4.85
C VAL A 112 6.34 -9.20 -4.16
N LEU A 113 6.06 -7.91 -4.14
CA LEU A 113 6.76 -6.91 -3.32
C LEU A 113 5.79 -6.36 -2.29
N ARG A 114 6.24 -6.20 -1.04
CA ARG A 114 5.41 -5.77 0.10
C ARG A 114 5.98 -4.55 0.79
N LEU A 115 5.38 -3.39 0.54
CA LEU A 115 5.72 -2.18 1.26
C LEU A 115 4.99 -2.17 2.60
N SER A 116 5.74 -1.90 3.67
CA SER A 116 5.19 -1.66 5.00
C SER A 116 4.97 -0.17 5.18
N LEU A 117 3.72 0.21 5.45
CA LEU A 117 3.31 1.60 5.60
C LEU A 117 2.76 1.82 7.01
N ARG A 118 2.89 3.04 7.50
CA ARG A 118 2.31 3.49 8.77
C ARG A 118 1.57 4.80 8.54
N LEU A 119 0.34 4.84 9.02
CA LEU A 119 -0.46 6.05 9.08
C LEU A 119 -0.61 6.47 10.54
N ILE A 120 -0.28 7.72 10.82
CA ILE A 120 -0.53 8.36 12.10
C ILE A 120 -1.74 9.27 11.91
N ASN A 121 -2.85 8.92 12.54
CA ASN A 121 -4.06 9.74 12.54
C ASN A 121 -3.89 10.86 13.57
N THR A 122 -3.40 12.01 13.12
CA THR A 122 -3.42 13.25 13.90
C THR A 122 -4.80 13.88 13.76
N GLN A 123 -5.58 13.92 14.85
CA GLN A 123 -6.69 14.87 14.94
C GLN A 123 -6.06 16.27 14.92
N ILE A 124 -6.09 16.95 13.77
CA ILE A 124 -5.81 18.38 13.75
C ILE A 124 -7.15 19.03 14.12
N GLU A 125 -7.20 19.57 15.35
CA GLU A 125 -8.29 20.45 15.81
C GLU A 125 -8.42 21.70 14.94
#